data_AF-A0A7C6TUF2-F1
#
_entry.id   AF-A0A7C6TUF2-F1
#
_cell.length_a   1.000
_cell.length_b   1.000
_cell.length_c   1.000
_cell.angle_alpha   90.00
_cell.angle_beta   90.00
_cell.angle_gamma   90.00
#
_symmetry.space_group_name_H-M   'P 1'
#
loop_
_entity.id
_entity.type
_entity.pdbx_description
1 polymer ?
#
loop_
_entity_poly.entity_id
_entity_poly.type
_entity_poly.pdbx_seq_one_letter_code
_entity_poly.pdbx_strand_id
1 'polypeptide(L)'
;MARFALGELLLVSCMLLFLVLLGIVAILVLARFVFGWGMRTCPHCAEHIQKDAVICRYCGRDVSPAASSAAAIPQSGEADSDD
;
A
#
# COMPACT_ATOMS: atom_id res chain seq x y z
N MET A 1 -43.66 -22.84 18.92
CA MET A 1 -42.47 -22.54 19.74
C MET A 1 -41.15 -22.70 18.97
N ALA A 2 -40.98 -23.70 18.09
CA ALA A 2 -39.73 -23.90 17.32
C ALA A 2 -39.41 -22.85 16.22
N ARG A 3 -40.38 -22.04 15.78
CA ARG A 3 -40.24 -21.08 14.65
C ARG A 3 -39.54 -19.77 15.04
N PHE A 4 -39.71 -19.35 16.29
CA PHE A 4 -39.02 -18.18 16.85
C PHE A 4 -37.53 -18.47 17.07
N ALA A 5 -37.19 -19.70 17.48
CA ALA A 5 -35.80 -20.11 17.66
C ALA A 5 -35.01 -20.11 16.34
N LEU A 6 -35.63 -20.49 15.22
CA LEU A 6 -34.97 -20.47 13.91
C LEU A 6 -34.72 -19.04 13.43
N GLY A 7 -35.68 -18.13 13.63
CA GLY A 7 -35.56 -16.72 13.25
C GLY A 7 -34.48 -15.99 14.05
N GLU A 8 -34.50 -16.12 15.38
CA GLU A 8 -33.48 -15.55 16.27
C GLU A 8 -32.08 -16.11 15.96
N LEU A 9 -31.97 -17.42 15.71
CA LEU A 9 -30.69 -18.04 15.36
C LEU A 9 -30.16 -17.54 14.02
N LEU A 10 -31.03 -17.36 13.02
CA LEU A 10 -30.66 -16.79 11.72
C LEU A 10 -30.24 -15.32 11.84
N LEU A 11 -30.92 -14.53 12.67
CA LEU A 11 -30.56 -13.12 12.92
C LEU A 11 -29.22 -13.00 13.62
N VAL A 12 -28.98 -13.78 14.68
CA VAL A 12 -27.70 -13.80 15.40
C VAL A 12 -26.58 -14.30 14.50
N SER A 13 -26.83 -15.35 13.70
CA SER A 13 -25.88 -15.85 12.72
C SER A 13 -25.53 -14.80 11.65
N CYS A 14 -26.52 -14.07 11.13
CA CYS A 14 -26.32 -13.03 10.13
C CYS A 14 -25.54 -11.83 10.70
N MET A 15 -25.87 -11.40 11.94
CA MET A 15 -25.14 -10.37 12.66
C MET A 15 -23.68 -10.78 12.91
N LEU A 16 -23.44 -12.01 13.36
CA LEU A 16 -22.09 -12.54 13.56
C LEU A 16 -21.29 -12.61 12.25
N LEU A 17 -21.89 -13.12 11.18
CA LEU A 17 -21.25 -13.19 9.87
C LEU A 17 -20.89 -11.78 9.36
N PHE A 18 -21.80 -10.81 9.51
CA PHE A 18 -21.53 -9.44 9.13
C PHE A 18 -20.38 -8.83 9.93
N LEU A 19 -20.35 -8.99 11.25
CA LEU A 19 -19.27 -8.49 12.10
C LEU A 19 -17.93 -9.15 11.76
N VAL A 20 -17.92 -10.45 11.48
CA VAL A 20 -16.73 -11.19 11.05
C VAL A 20 -16.26 -10.68 9.69
N LEU A 21 -17.15 -10.48 8.73
CA LEU A 21 -16.82 -9.92 7.42
C LEU A 21 -16.25 -8.51 7.54
N LEU A 22 -16.86 -7.63 8.36
CA LEU A 22 -16.33 -6.29 8.64
C LEU A 22 -14.93 -6.35 9.27
N GLY A 23 -14.72 -7.24 10.23
CA GLY A 23 -13.41 -7.45 10.84
C GLY A 23 -12.36 -7.92 9.84
N ILE A 24 -12.69 -8.90 8.99
CA ILE A 24 -11.79 -9.40 7.93
C ILE A 24 -11.44 -8.27 6.96
N VAL A 25 -12.43 -7.51 6.49
CA VAL A 25 -12.20 -6.39 5.56
C VAL A 25 -11.29 -5.34 6.21
N ALA A 26 -11.55 -4.96 7.47
CA ALA A 26 -10.71 -4.01 8.20
C ALA A 26 -9.26 -4.52 8.34
N ILE A 27 -9.08 -5.80 8.71
CA ILE A 27 -7.77 -6.44 8.81
C ILE A 27 -7.05 -6.45 7.46
N LEU A 28 -7.74 -6.79 6.36
CA LEU A 28 -7.15 -6.80 5.03
C LEU A 28 -6.68 -5.40 4.60
N VAL A 29 -7.46 -4.36 4.89
CA VAL A 29 -7.08 -2.96 4.63
C VAL A 29 -5.86 -2.57 5.46
N LEU A 30 -5.86 -2.88 6.76
CA LEU A 30 -4.72 -2.62 7.65
C LEU A 30 -3.47 -3.39 7.21
N ALA A 31 -3.61 -4.66 6.83
CA ALA A 31 -2.52 -5.48 6.34
C ALA A 31 -1.92 -4.89 5.07
N ARG A 32 -2.71 -4.36 4.14
CA ARG A 32 -2.17 -3.66 2.95
C ARG A 32 -1.36 -2.42 3.32
N PHE A 33 -1.75 -1.70 4.38
CA PHE A 33 -1.00 -0.53 4.86
C PHE A 33 0.32 -0.92 5.54
N VAL A 34 0.34 -2.03 6.28
CA VAL A 34 1.52 -2.43 7.07
C VAL A 34 2.50 -3.30 6.29
N PHE A 35 2.02 -4.19 5.41
CA PHE A 35 2.85 -5.17 4.69
C PHE A 35 3.35 -4.67 3.33
N GLY A 36 3.82 -3.42 3.27
CA GLY A 36 4.39 -2.79 2.08
C GLY A 36 5.68 -3.41 1.53
N TRP A 37 5.99 -4.68 1.78
CA TRP A 37 7.26 -5.30 1.40
C TRP A 37 7.36 -5.57 -0.11
N GLY A 38 7.95 -4.62 -0.83
CA GLY A 38 8.50 -4.83 -2.17
C GLY A 38 10.02 -4.67 -2.14
N MET A 39 10.72 -5.30 -3.07
CA MET A 39 12.13 -5.00 -3.36
C MET A 39 12.21 -4.10 -4.59
N ARG A 40 13.20 -3.22 -4.64
CA ARG A 40 13.51 -2.37 -5.79
C ARG A 40 15.01 -2.26 -5.97
N THR A 41 15.44 -1.88 -7.17
CA THR A 41 16.85 -1.63 -7.45
C THR A 41 17.23 -0.22 -7.02
N CYS A 42 18.35 -0.07 -6.33
CA CYS A 42 18.90 1.22 -5.94
C CYS A 42 19.36 2.00 -7.19
N PRO A 43 18.91 3.26 -7.40
CA PRO A 43 19.30 4.07 -8.57
C PRO A 43 20.79 4.48 -8.57
N HIS A 44 21.48 4.32 -7.44
CA HIS A 44 22.86 4.78 -7.29
C HIS A 44 23.93 3.69 -7.36
N CYS A 45 23.57 2.43 -7.05
CA CYS A 45 24.52 1.32 -7.02
C CYS A 45 23.97 0.03 -7.63
N ALA A 46 22.75 0.05 -8.15
CA ALA A 46 22.07 -1.08 -8.79
C ALA A 46 21.83 -2.32 -7.90
N GLU A 47 21.98 -2.19 -6.58
CA GLU A 47 21.72 -3.29 -5.65
C GLU A 47 20.24 -3.39 -5.28
N HIS A 48 19.76 -4.59 -4.94
CA HIS A 48 18.39 -4.81 -4.50
C HIS A 48 18.19 -4.33 -3.05
N ILE A 49 17.28 -3.37 -2.86
CA ILE A 49 16.94 -2.77 -1.58
C ILE A 49 15.43 -2.88 -1.33
N GLN A 50 15.01 -2.71 -0.07
CA GLN A 50 13.58 -2.66 0.25
C GLN A 50 12.93 -1.43 -0.41
N LYS A 51 11.66 -1.53 -0.83
CA LYS A 51 10.95 -0.41 -1.48
C LYS A 51 10.81 0.79 -0.54
N ASP A 52 10.68 0.50 0.75
CA ASP A 52 10.54 1.47 1.84
C ASP A 52 11.90 1.94 2.37
N ALA A 53 13.02 1.46 1.80
CA ALA A 53 14.33 1.95 2.16
C ALA A 53 14.45 3.44 1.77
N VAL A 54 14.77 4.27 2.76
CA VAL A 54 15.14 5.70 2.61
C VAL A 54 16.65 5.84 2.38
N ILE A 55 17.45 4.91 2.90
CA ILE A 55 18.91 4.88 2.72
C ILE A 55 19.31 3.51 2.18
N CYS A 56 20.15 3.48 1.15
CA CYS A 56 20.71 2.25 0.62
C CYS A 56 21.76 1.68 1.60
N ARG A 57 21.53 0.49 2.16
CA ARG A 57 22.49 -0.17 3.07
C ARG A 57 23.84 -0.50 2.43
N TYR A 58 23.91 -0.51 1.10
CA TYR A 58 25.09 -0.91 0.35
C TYR A 58 25.98 0.29 -0.03
N CYS A 59 25.40 1.36 -0.57
CA CYS A 59 26.17 2.56 -0.96
C CYS A 59 26.02 3.75 -0.01
N GLY A 60 25.14 3.68 0.99
CA GLY A 60 24.93 4.73 1.99
C GLY A 60 24.21 5.98 1.48
N ARG A 61 23.78 6.02 0.21
CA ARG A 61 23.05 7.16 -0.36
C ARG A 61 21.56 7.10 -0.04
N ASP A 62 20.96 8.28 0.11
CA ASP A 62 19.52 8.45 0.19
C ASP A 62 18.83 7.99 -1.09
N VAL A 63 17.69 7.33 -0.94
CA VAL A 63 16.89 6.74 -2.01
C VAL A 63 15.42 7.05 -1.72
N SER A 64 14.78 7.88 -2.55
CA SER A 64 13.39 8.33 -2.33
C SER A 64 12.41 7.14 -2.29
N PRO A 65 11.55 6.98 -1.28
CA PRO A 65 10.56 5.91 -1.23
C PRO A 65 9.69 5.90 -2.49
N ALA A 66 9.42 4.72 -3.05
CA ALA A 66 8.76 4.59 -4.35
C ALA A 66 7.33 5.18 -4.43
N ALA A 67 6.75 5.64 -3.30
CA ALA A 67 5.47 6.34 -3.27
C ALA A 67 5.52 7.77 -3.87
N SER A 68 6.71 8.35 -4.10
CA SER A 68 6.82 9.78 -4.45
C SER A 68 7.13 10.10 -5.92
N SER A 69 7.17 9.13 -6.83
CA SER A 69 7.57 9.37 -8.23
C SER A 69 6.39 9.49 -9.21
N ALA A 70 5.37 10.26 -8.87
CA ALA A 70 4.29 10.65 -9.80
C ALA A 70 4.34 12.13 -10.24
N ALA A 71 5.40 12.88 -9.90
CA ALA A 71 5.46 14.33 -10.18
C ALA A 71 6.85 14.85 -10.56
N ALA A 72 7.58 14.15 -11.44
CA ALA A 72 8.73 14.72 -12.13
C ALA A 72 8.42 14.85 -13.63
N ILE A 73 7.52 15.78 -13.95
CA ILE A 73 7.42 16.33 -15.29
C ILE A 73 8.62 17.29 -15.42
N PRO A 74 9.56 17.07 -16.35
CA PRO A 74 10.69 17.97 -16.52
C PRO A 74 10.17 19.28 -17.12
N GLN A 75 10.21 20.35 -16.32
CA GLN A 75 10.16 21.72 -16.81
C GLN A 75 11.55 22.11 -17.29
N SER A 76 11.77 22.03 -18.60
CA SER A 76 12.78 22.78 -19.34
C SER A 76 12.02 23.33 -20.56
N GLY A 77 11.70 24.61 -20.65
CA GLY A 77 12.68 25.69 -20.68
C GLY A 77 13.17 25.87 -22.11
N GLU A 78 12.25 26.02 -23.07
CA GLU A 78 12.56 26.36 -24.46
C GLU A 78 12.48 27.89 -24.57
N ALA A 79 13.65 28.52 -24.43
CA ALA A 79 13.87 29.92 -24.74
C ALA A 79 15.26 30.02 -25.37
N ASP A 80 15.33 30.00 -26.70
CA ASP A 80 16.44 30.49 -27.54
C ASP A 80 16.08 30.20 -29.02
N SER A 81 16.34 30.95 -30.09
CA SER A 81 16.76 32.32 -30.43
C SER A 81 16.86 32.35 -31.97
N ASP A 82 16.69 33.53 -32.57
CA ASP A 82 17.04 33.97 -33.95
C ASP A 82 17.51 32.95 -35.02
N ASP A 83 16.79 32.87 -36.15
CA ASP A 83 17.29 33.13 -37.53
C ASP A 83 16.12 33.34 -38.52
#